data_AF-A0AAP5LM69-F1
#
_entry.id   AF-A0AAP5LM69-F1
#
_cell.length_a   1.000
_cell.length_b   1.000
_cell.length_c   1.000
_cell.angle_alpha   90.00
_cell.angle_beta   90.00
_cell.angle_gamma   90.00
#
_symmetry.space_group_name_H-M   'P 1'
#
loop_
_entity.id
_entity.type
_entity.pdbx_description
1 polymer ?
#
loop_
_entity_poly.entity_id
_entity_poly.type
_entity_poly.pdbx_seq_one_letter_code
_entity_poly.pdbx_strand_id
1 'polypeptide(L)'
;MTTDDFDYYTDQSFEWTGILNLYTGSGFLNEKGTTFRIDILLAEDIEESELPILKSFGELWTWGEGRRIKAFKLLDFQYIDKRLIFDFRTIRKSQRYDEIKYFLFDLGAGIEIGGNKIEEIQVRELKGLF
;
A
#
# COMPACT_ATOMS: atom_id res chain seq x y z
N MET A 1 -22.68 -18.47 4.35
CA MET A 1 -21.89 -17.41 3.72
C MET A 1 -21.93 -16.23 4.64
N THR A 2 -20.82 -15.84 5.27
CA THR A 2 -20.75 -14.52 5.90
C THR A 2 -20.64 -13.51 4.76
N THR A 3 -21.64 -12.65 4.64
CA THR A 3 -21.56 -11.46 3.81
C THR A 3 -20.48 -10.57 4.41
N ASP A 4 -19.31 -10.61 3.79
CA ASP A 4 -18.17 -9.76 4.09
C ASP A 4 -18.48 -8.32 3.63
N ASP A 5 -19.41 -7.66 4.32
CA ASP A 5 -19.57 -6.19 4.27
C ASP A 5 -18.51 -5.59 5.20
N PHE A 6 -17.36 -5.32 4.59
CA PHE A 6 -16.17 -4.70 5.18
C PHE A 6 -15.82 -3.45 4.38
N ASP A 7 -16.82 -2.65 3.97
CA ASP A 7 -16.57 -1.35 3.35
C ASP A 7 -15.95 -0.42 4.42
N TYR A 8 -14.63 -0.57 4.59
CA TYR A 8 -13.82 0.07 5.61
C TYR A 8 -13.61 1.57 5.28
N TYR A 9 -13.73 1.93 4.01
CA TYR A 9 -13.63 3.29 3.50
C TYR A 9 -14.55 3.47 2.29
N THR A 10 -15.23 4.61 2.22
CA THR A 10 -15.85 5.10 0.99
C THR A 10 -14.81 5.85 0.17
N ASP A 11 -15.00 6.02 -1.14
CA ASP A 11 -14.09 6.84 -1.97
C ASP A 11 -13.86 8.24 -1.36
N GLN A 12 -14.87 8.83 -0.72
CA GLN A 12 -14.77 10.09 0.02
C GLN A 12 -13.75 10.06 1.17
N SER A 13 -13.57 8.90 1.82
CA SER A 13 -12.57 8.73 2.88
C SER A 13 -11.15 8.83 2.36
N PHE A 14 -10.92 8.56 1.08
CA PHE A 14 -9.59 8.60 0.45
C PHE A 14 -9.23 9.99 -0.09
N GLU A 15 -10.22 10.88 -0.31
CA GLU A 15 -10.01 12.16 -0.98
C GLU A 15 -8.99 13.06 -0.29
N TRP A 16 -8.97 13.09 1.04
CA TRP A 16 -8.05 13.97 1.79
C TRP A 16 -6.59 13.56 1.65
N THR A 17 -6.29 12.27 1.44
CA THR A 17 -4.93 11.77 1.15
C THR A 17 -4.51 11.98 -0.31
N GLY A 18 -5.45 12.33 -1.19
CA GLY A 18 -5.21 12.48 -2.63
C GLY A 18 -4.87 11.19 -3.37
N ILE A 19 -4.82 10.03 -2.70
CA ILE A 19 -4.34 8.77 -3.31
C ILE A 19 -5.18 8.32 -4.50
N LEU A 20 -6.47 8.67 -4.57
CA LEU A 20 -7.33 8.36 -5.72
C LEU A 20 -6.92 9.09 -7.00
N ASN A 21 -6.24 10.23 -6.89
CA ASN A 21 -5.68 10.96 -8.04
C ASN A 21 -4.39 10.30 -8.56
N LEU A 22 -3.73 9.51 -7.71
CA LEU A 22 -2.41 8.92 -7.97
C LEU A 22 -2.49 7.42 -8.27
N TYR A 23 -3.53 6.73 -7.81
CA TYR A 23 -3.75 5.30 -8.00
C TYR A 23 -5.23 4.99 -8.22
N THR A 24 -5.55 4.57 -9.44
CA THR A 24 -6.91 4.16 -9.84
C THR A 24 -7.11 2.64 -9.83
N GLY A 25 -6.01 1.88 -9.76
CA GLY A 25 -6.00 0.42 -9.77
C GLY A 25 -4.68 -0.12 -10.31
N SER A 26 -4.43 -1.41 -10.08
CA SER A 26 -3.25 -2.08 -10.63
C SER A 26 -3.46 -2.39 -12.12
N GLY A 27 -2.41 -2.20 -12.92
CA GLY A 27 -2.40 -2.58 -14.34
C GLY A 27 -2.24 -4.08 -14.59
N PHE A 28 -2.35 -4.91 -13.55
CA PHE A 28 -2.16 -6.36 -13.58
C PHE A 28 -3.21 -7.05 -12.71
N LEU A 29 -3.41 -8.36 -12.94
CA LEU A 29 -4.27 -9.16 -12.09
C LEU A 29 -3.56 -9.47 -10.77
N ASN A 30 -3.95 -8.79 -9.70
CA ASN A 30 -3.45 -9.08 -8.36
C ASN A 30 -4.20 -10.29 -7.77
N GLU A 31 -3.56 -11.45 -7.77
CA GLU A 31 -4.08 -12.70 -7.20
C GLU A 31 -3.15 -13.25 -6.12
N LYS A 32 -3.60 -14.27 -5.38
CA LYS A 32 -2.75 -14.90 -4.37
C LYS A 32 -1.51 -15.50 -5.04
N GLY A 33 -0.34 -15.07 -4.57
CA GLY A 33 0.96 -15.49 -5.09
C GLY A 33 1.63 -14.43 -5.95
N THR A 34 0.89 -13.45 -6.48
CA THR A 34 1.42 -12.33 -7.26
C THR A 34 2.49 -11.60 -6.47
N THR A 35 3.62 -11.34 -7.11
CA THR A 35 4.69 -10.49 -6.58
C THR A 35 4.64 -9.17 -7.32
N PHE A 36 4.67 -8.07 -6.59
CA PHE A 36 4.51 -6.73 -7.16
C PHE A 36 5.32 -5.71 -6.38
N ARG A 37 5.59 -4.59 -7.02
CA ARG A 37 6.28 -3.44 -6.46
C ARG A 37 5.34 -2.25 -6.37
N ILE A 38 5.42 -1.53 -5.27
CA ILE A 38 4.87 -0.18 -5.12
C ILE A 38 6.06 0.78 -5.01
N ASP A 39 6.19 1.69 -5.97
CA ASP A 39 7.12 2.82 -5.91
C ASP A 39 6.32 4.09 -5.58
N ILE A 40 6.73 4.83 -4.54
CA ILE A 40 6.03 6.03 -4.06
C ILE A 40 7.03 7.18 -4.02
N LEU A 41 6.83 8.21 -4.84
CA LEU A 41 7.62 9.44 -4.79
C LEU A 41 7.05 10.38 -3.75
N LEU A 42 7.92 10.95 -2.92
CA LEU A 42 7.56 11.94 -1.92
C LEU A 42 8.04 13.34 -2.31
N ALA A 43 7.32 14.35 -1.84
CA ALA A 43 7.69 15.75 -2.05
C ALA A 43 9.03 16.08 -1.38
N GLU A 44 9.21 15.61 -0.14
CA GLU A 44 10.42 15.83 0.65
C GLU A 44 11.11 14.54 1.05
N ASP A 45 12.39 14.65 1.41
CA ASP A 45 13.14 13.53 1.97
C ASP A 45 12.56 13.10 3.31
N ILE A 46 12.59 11.80 3.57
CA ILE A 46 12.25 11.24 4.87
C ILE A 46 13.49 11.22 5.75
N GLU A 47 13.33 11.55 7.03
CA GLU A 47 14.38 11.31 8.00
C GLU A 47 14.72 9.81 8.11
N GLU A 48 16.02 9.47 8.16
CA GLU A 48 16.47 8.08 8.27
C GLU A 48 15.85 7.34 9.49
N SER A 49 15.51 8.10 10.53
CA SER A 49 14.86 7.62 11.77
C SER A 49 13.45 7.06 11.53
N GLU A 50 12.75 7.49 10.47
CA GLU A 50 11.40 7.06 10.13
C GLU A 50 11.39 5.82 9.23
N LEU A 51 12.50 5.53 8.53
CA LEU A 51 12.60 4.38 7.62
C LEU A 51 12.29 3.03 8.30
N PRO A 52 12.75 2.74 9.53
CA PRO A 52 12.36 1.52 10.25
C PRO A 52 10.85 1.45 10.54
N ILE A 53 10.20 2.59 10.77
CA ILE A 53 8.76 2.68 11.04
C ILE A 53 7.99 2.34 9.76
N LEU A 54 8.38 2.92 8.63
CA LEU A 54 7.77 2.68 7.32
C LEU A 54 7.96 1.23 6.85
N LYS A 55 9.16 0.67 7.07
CA LYS A 55 9.40 -0.76 6.86
C LYS A 55 8.49 -1.62 7.73
N SER A 56 8.42 -1.33 9.02
CA SER A 56 7.56 -2.06 9.98
C SER A 56 6.08 -1.96 9.60
N PHE A 57 5.65 -0.79 9.13
CA PHE A 57 4.31 -0.60 8.57
C PHE A 57 4.08 -1.58 7.41
N GLY A 58 4.96 -1.63 6.41
CA GLY A 58 4.88 -2.58 5.31
C GLY A 58 4.84 -4.05 5.76
N GLU A 59 5.61 -4.41 6.79
CA GLU A 59 5.67 -5.78 7.31
C GLU A 59 4.42 -6.19 8.09
N LEU A 60 3.83 -5.26 8.85
CA LEU A 60 2.77 -5.52 9.81
C LEU A 60 1.39 -5.05 9.34
N TRP A 61 1.31 -4.40 8.18
CA TRP A 61 0.07 -3.84 7.68
C TRP A 61 -1.03 -4.91 7.57
N THR A 62 -2.20 -4.55 8.07
CA THR A 62 -3.41 -5.37 8.04
C THR A 62 -4.62 -4.47 7.81
N TRP A 63 -5.64 -5.01 7.15
CA TRP A 63 -6.90 -4.30 6.89
C TRP A 63 -8.10 -5.06 7.45
N GLY A 64 -9.25 -4.40 7.56
CA GLY A 64 -10.53 -4.97 8.02
C GLY A 64 -10.90 -4.62 9.47
N GLU A 65 -12.18 -4.32 9.69
CA GLU A 65 -12.72 -3.81 10.97
C GLU A 65 -13.02 -4.90 12.01
N GLY A 66 -13.43 -6.10 11.58
CA GLY A 66 -13.79 -7.20 12.49
C GLY A 66 -12.68 -8.25 12.70
N ARG A 67 -11.78 -8.39 11.73
CA ARG A 67 -10.59 -9.25 11.80
C ARG A 67 -9.48 -8.54 11.04
N ARG A 68 -8.32 -8.41 11.69
CA ARG A 68 -7.11 -7.88 11.03
C ARG A 68 -6.63 -8.91 10.01
N ILE A 69 -6.77 -8.60 8.73
CA ILE A 69 -6.38 -9.45 7.61
C ILE A 69 -5.04 -8.98 7.07
N LYS A 70 -4.05 -9.89 7.06
CA LYS A 70 -2.78 -9.67 6.37
C LYS A 70 -2.91 -10.05 4.90
N ALA A 71 -2.96 -9.05 4.01
CA ALA A 71 -3.06 -9.28 2.56
C ALA A 71 -1.70 -9.56 1.92
N PHE A 72 -0.66 -8.89 2.43
CA PHE A 72 0.66 -8.85 1.82
C PHE A 72 1.74 -9.40 2.75
N LYS A 73 2.74 -10.02 2.15
CA LYS A 73 4.03 -10.29 2.77
C LYS A 73 5.05 -9.34 2.14
N LEU A 74 5.66 -8.48 2.94
CA LEU A 74 6.81 -7.68 2.50
C LEU A 74 7.97 -8.62 2.15
N LEU A 75 8.58 -8.39 0.99
CA LEU A 75 9.75 -9.10 0.51
C LEU A 75 11.00 -8.23 0.60
N ASP A 76 10.88 -6.96 0.19
CA ASP A 76 11.95 -5.98 0.25
C ASP A 76 11.41 -4.57 0.51
N PHE A 77 12.25 -3.73 1.11
CA PHE A 77 11.97 -2.32 1.36
C PHE A 77 13.22 -1.48 1.13
N GLN A 78 13.09 -0.44 0.32
CA GLN A 78 14.18 0.48 0.00
C GLN A 78 13.70 1.93 0.05
N TYR A 79 14.64 2.82 0.32
CA TYR A 79 14.45 4.26 0.19
C TYR A 79 15.62 4.84 -0.64
N ILE A 80 15.31 5.39 -1.81
CA ILE A 80 16.31 5.89 -2.76
C ILE A 80 15.71 7.12 -3.47
N ASP A 81 16.42 8.24 -3.51
CA ASP A 81 16.02 9.45 -4.24
C ASP A 81 14.56 9.88 -3.97
N LYS A 82 14.19 10.06 -2.69
CA LYS A 82 12.82 10.37 -2.22
C LYS A 82 11.75 9.33 -2.56
N ARG A 83 12.14 8.13 -3.00
CA ARG A 83 11.21 7.05 -3.32
C ARG A 83 11.20 5.98 -2.25
N LEU A 84 10.02 5.72 -1.70
CA LEU A 84 9.75 4.52 -0.94
C LEU A 84 9.41 3.40 -1.91
N ILE A 85 10.13 2.28 -1.81
CA ILE A 85 9.98 1.12 -2.67
C ILE A 85 9.62 -0.07 -1.78
N PHE A 86 8.44 -0.64 -2.02
CA PHE A 86 7.98 -1.83 -1.34
C PHE A 86 7.78 -2.96 -2.35
N ASP A 87 8.49 -4.08 -2.16
CA ASP A 87 8.21 -5.30 -2.87
C ASP A 87 7.36 -6.21 -2.01
N PHE A 88 6.20 -6.60 -2.54
CA PHE A 88 5.21 -7.39 -1.84
C PHE A 88 4.90 -8.68 -2.57
N ARG A 89 4.50 -9.70 -1.80
CA ARG A 89 3.75 -10.86 -2.29
C ARG A 89 2.35 -10.85 -1.74
N THR A 90 1.35 -11.01 -2.60
CA THR A 90 -0.04 -11.20 -2.19
C THR A 90 -0.21 -12.59 -1.56
N ILE A 91 -0.53 -12.63 -0.27
CA ILE A 91 -0.78 -13.88 0.47
C ILE A 91 -2.27 -14.14 0.66
N ARG A 92 -3.11 -13.10 0.58
CA ARG A 92 -4.56 -13.19 0.60
C ARG A 92 -5.16 -12.07 -0.26
N LYS A 93 -6.19 -12.42 -1.03
CA LYS A 93 -6.90 -11.52 -1.94
C LYS A 93 -8.41 -11.64 -1.76
N SER A 94 -9.09 -10.51 -1.63
CA SER A 94 -10.53 -10.33 -1.68
C SER A 94 -10.99 -10.21 -3.13
N GLN A 95 -12.18 -10.75 -3.41
CA GLN A 95 -12.86 -10.54 -4.69
C GLN A 95 -13.47 -9.14 -4.83
N ARG A 96 -13.72 -8.45 -3.70
CA ARG A 96 -14.42 -7.15 -3.67
C ARG A 96 -13.48 -5.96 -3.53
N TYR A 97 -12.42 -6.11 -2.74
CA TYR A 97 -11.59 -4.98 -2.31
C TYR A 97 -10.27 -4.92 -3.09
N ASP A 98 -9.75 -3.71 -3.27
CA ASP A 98 -8.38 -3.48 -3.74
C ASP A 98 -7.47 -3.19 -2.54
N GLU A 99 -6.83 -4.24 -2.01
CA GLU A 99 -5.95 -4.12 -0.85
C GLU A 99 -4.75 -3.22 -1.09
N ILE A 100 -4.32 -3.02 -2.35
CA ILE A 100 -3.23 -2.08 -2.66
C ILE A 100 -3.73 -0.66 -2.41
N LYS A 101 -4.97 -0.35 -2.80
CA LYS A 101 -5.61 0.94 -2.51
C LYS A 101 -5.69 1.20 -1.00
N TYR A 102 -6.13 0.20 -0.22
CA TYR A 102 -6.22 0.33 1.24
C TYR A 102 -4.83 0.53 1.89
N PHE A 103 -3.82 -0.19 1.42
CA PHE A 103 -2.44 -0.01 1.89
C PHE A 103 -1.93 1.41 1.62
N LEU A 104 -2.13 1.89 0.38
CA LEU A 104 -1.72 3.24 -0.03
C LEU A 104 -2.42 4.33 0.75
N PHE A 105 -3.69 4.12 1.11
CA PHE A 105 -4.43 5.04 1.95
C PHE A 105 -3.85 5.16 3.36
N ASP A 106 -3.68 4.03 4.05
CA ASP A 106 -3.14 4.02 5.42
C ASP A 106 -1.71 4.59 5.46
N LEU A 107 -0.90 4.26 4.44
CA LEU A 107 0.45 4.79 4.29
C LEU A 107 0.43 6.30 4.00
N GLY A 108 -0.41 6.74 3.06
CA GLY A 108 -0.56 8.14 2.69
C GLY A 108 -1.05 8.99 3.86
N ALA A 109 -1.99 8.48 4.65
CA ALA A 109 -2.42 9.11 5.89
C ALA A 109 -1.25 9.30 6.88
N GLY A 110 -0.41 8.28 7.05
CA GLY A 110 0.79 8.36 7.89
C GLY A 110 1.79 9.41 7.39
N ILE A 111 2.04 9.46 6.08
CA ILE A 111 2.95 10.42 5.43
C ILE A 111 2.44 11.86 5.58
N GLU A 112 1.15 12.10 5.34
CA GLU A 112 0.53 13.43 5.47
C GLU A 112 0.57 13.93 6.93
N ILE A 113 0.29 13.04 7.90
CA ILE A 113 0.41 13.37 9.34
C ILE A 113 1.86 13.70 9.71
N GLY A 114 2.83 13.03 9.09
CA GLY A 114 4.26 13.34 9.21
C GLY A 114 4.69 14.65 8.55
N GLY A 115 3.78 15.36 7.88
CA GLY A 115 4.07 16.65 7.24
C GLY A 115 4.70 16.53 5.85
N ASN A 116 4.68 15.36 5.24
CA ASN A 116 5.16 15.12 3.87
C ASN A 116 3.98 14.76 2.95
N LYS A 117 4.21 14.60 1.64
CA LYS A 117 3.18 14.33 0.65
C LYS A 117 3.65 13.32 -0.38
N ILE A 118 2.71 12.52 -0.88
CA ILE A 118 2.94 11.64 -2.03
C ILE A 118 2.69 12.43 -3.32
N GLU A 119 3.66 12.41 -4.23
CA GLU A 119 3.56 13.07 -5.54
C GLU A 119 3.25 12.08 -6.66
N GLU A 120 3.73 10.84 -6.55
CA GLU A 120 3.60 9.83 -7.59
C GLU A 120 3.48 8.44 -6.97
N ILE A 121 2.62 7.60 -7.54
CA ILE A 121 2.50 6.18 -7.19
C ILE A 121 2.64 5.36 -8.47
N GLN A 122 3.55 4.40 -8.48
CA GLN A 122 3.63 3.38 -9.52
C GLN A 122 3.48 2.00 -8.91
N VAL A 123 2.61 1.18 -9.49
CA VAL A 123 2.41 -0.21 -9.06
C VAL A 123 2.61 -1.14 -10.24
N ARG A 124 3.56 -2.08 -10.14
CA ARG A 124 3.87 -3.02 -11.23
C ARG A 124 4.08 -4.45 -10.72
N GLU A 125 3.65 -5.41 -11.53
CA GLU A 125 3.94 -6.83 -11.29
C GLU A 125 5.43 -7.12 -11.51
N LEU A 126 6.03 -7.89 -10.61
CA LEU A 126 7.39 -8.41 -10.74
C LEU A 126 7.31 -9.83 -11.31
N LYS A 127 7.41 -9.95 -12.64
CA LYS A 127 7.40 -11.24 -13.32
C LYS A 127 8.74 -11.96 -13.14
N GLY A 128 8.74 -13.11 -12.47
CA GLY A 128 9.83 -14.10 -12.53
C GLY A 128 11.04 -13.85 -11.62
N LEU A 129 10.83 -13.70 -10.31
CA LEU A 129 11.92 -13.63 -9.34
C LEU A 129 11.81 -14.66 -8.18
N PHE A 130 11.20 -15.83 -8.37
CA PHE A 130 11.37 -16.99 -7.47
C PHE A 130 11.16 -18.30 -8.23
#